data_AF-K2CPT3-F1
#
_entry.id   AF-K2CPT3-F1
#
_cell.length_a   1.000
_cell.length_b   1.000
_cell.length_c   1.000
_cell.angle_alpha   90.00
_cell.angle_beta   90.00
_cell.angle_gamma   90.00
#
_symmetry.space_group_name_H-M   'P 1'
#
loop_
_entity.id
_entity.type
_entity.pdbx_description
1 polymer ?
#
loop_
_entity_poly.entity_id
_entity_poly.type
_entity_poly.pdbx_seq_one_letter_code
_entity_poly.pdbx_strand_id
1 'polypeptide(L)'
;MNTSSLINVYQPGRIIQSTIYTTFWHGKKEPVLLTQEFFRLLLQDYSNPVVLLKQNNQLFISNQYDISTVPSEWEVLAACPPFLPEFFGDPTFQETYGVKYPLYGGAMANGISSTEFVIALGKAGFMGSFGAGGLLPNNIEAGIKKLKESLVDQPYLINLINSPFEPSLEERTVDLFLKNNIQNIEASAYLTISKNLVRYRASGLSAIPDGSIKITHRIIAKVSRKEVAIKFLEPASNEIINSLLEEGLITSEQARLASLVPMADDITVEADSGGHTDNRPLVGILPAIIRLRNQVQEKRNYTQPVRIGAAGGIATPES
;
A
#
# COMPACT_ATOMS: atom_id res chain seq x y z
N MET A 1 -12.72 -17.42 36.18
CA MET A 1 -11.87 -16.21 36.18
C MET A 1 -12.78 -15.00 36.37
N ASN A 2 -12.37 -14.03 37.19
CA ASN A 2 -13.15 -12.84 37.51
C ASN A 2 -13.30 -11.98 36.24
N THR A 3 -14.51 -11.48 35.92
CA THR A 3 -14.77 -10.64 34.72
C THR A 3 -13.88 -9.40 34.67
N SER A 4 -13.39 -8.94 35.82
CA SER A 4 -12.38 -7.88 35.93
C SER A 4 -11.02 -8.21 35.30
N SER A 5 -10.68 -9.48 35.05
CA SER A 5 -9.45 -9.87 34.35
C SER A 5 -9.54 -9.74 32.82
N LEU A 6 -10.75 -9.55 32.25
CA LEU A 6 -10.95 -9.38 30.81
C LEU A 6 -10.72 -7.94 30.32
N ILE A 7 -10.73 -6.97 31.25
CA ILE A 7 -10.76 -5.52 30.93
C ILE A 7 -9.36 -4.87 30.99
N ASN A 8 -8.33 -5.60 31.43
CA ASN A 8 -7.08 -4.99 31.90
C ASN A 8 -5.83 -5.22 31.03
N VAL A 9 -5.96 -5.27 29.69
CA VAL A 9 -4.78 -5.26 28.81
C VAL A 9 -5.09 -4.51 27.51
N TYR A 10 -4.21 -3.57 27.14
CA TYR A 10 -4.08 -2.83 25.86
C TYR A 10 -4.71 -1.42 25.73
N GLN A 11 -3.82 -0.41 25.78
CA GLN A 11 -3.82 0.77 24.90
C GLN A 11 -2.52 0.66 24.07
N PRO A 12 -2.49 0.87 22.73
CA PRO A 12 -3.02 2.07 22.06
C PRO A 12 -3.72 1.81 20.71
N GLY A 13 -4.88 2.42 20.51
CA GLY A 13 -5.61 2.44 19.24
C GLY A 13 -7.03 2.89 19.53
N ARG A 14 -7.41 4.09 19.04
CA ARG A 14 -8.65 4.83 19.32
C ARG A 14 -9.82 3.98 19.86
N ILE A 15 -9.83 3.74 21.17
CA ILE A 15 -11.05 3.51 21.92
C ILE A 15 -11.67 4.90 22.02
N ILE A 16 -12.92 5.06 21.60
CA ILE A 16 -13.72 6.20 22.07
C ILE A 16 -13.89 5.95 23.57
N GLN A 17 -12.90 6.37 24.38
CA GLN A 17 -13.13 6.53 25.81
C GLN A 17 -14.10 7.71 25.90
N SER A 18 -15.36 7.39 26.13
CA SER A 18 -16.45 8.34 26.30
C SER A 18 -16.27 9.09 27.62
N THR A 19 -15.26 9.95 27.73
CA THR A 19 -15.02 10.75 28.93
C THR A 19 -15.92 11.99 29.03
N ILE A 20 -16.87 12.20 28.10
CA ILE A 20 -17.74 13.40 28.11
C ILE A 20 -19.24 13.05 28.18
N TYR A 21 -19.69 11.88 27.71
CA TYR A 21 -21.11 11.50 27.74
C TYR A 21 -21.28 9.99 27.96
N THR A 22 -22.17 9.61 28.88
CA THR A 22 -22.67 8.23 28.98
C THR A 22 -23.47 7.92 27.73
N THR A 23 -23.17 6.80 27.08
CA THR A 23 -23.89 6.31 25.92
C THR A 23 -24.67 5.04 26.27
N PHE A 24 -25.74 4.84 25.52
CA PHE A 24 -26.73 3.80 25.78
C PHE A 24 -27.06 3.07 24.48
N TRP A 25 -27.40 1.79 24.62
CA TRP A 25 -27.71 0.92 23.49
C TRP A 25 -29.22 0.79 23.30
N HIS A 26 -29.66 0.78 22.04
CA HIS A 26 -31.08 0.83 21.62
C HIS A 26 -31.44 -0.22 20.56
N GLY A 27 -30.58 -1.21 20.33
CA GLY A 27 -30.77 -2.16 19.25
C GLY A 27 -32.02 -3.03 19.43
N LYS A 28 -32.45 -3.64 18.33
CA LYS A 28 -33.71 -4.39 18.25
C LYS A 28 -33.63 -5.79 18.86
N LYS A 29 -32.43 -6.38 18.95
CA LYS A 29 -32.22 -7.74 19.46
C LYS A 29 -31.59 -7.67 20.83
N GLU A 30 -32.25 -8.23 21.84
CA GLU A 30 -31.75 -8.21 23.22
C GLU A 30 -30.27 -8.64 23.30
N PRO A 31 -29.44 -7.89 24.04
CA PRO A 31 -28.06 -8.26 24.28
C PRO A 31 -27.94 -9.61 24.98
N VAL A 32 -26.88 -10.35 24.66
CA VAL A 32 -26.63 -11.67 25.26
C VAL A 32 -25.74 -11.48 26.48
N LEU A 33 -25.99 -12.24 27.56
CA LEU A 33 -25.11 -12.23 28.74
C LEU A 33 -23.67 -12.56 28.32
N LEU A 34 -22.71 -11.78 28.80
CA LEU A 34 -21.31 -11.95 28.43
C LEU A 34 -20.77 -13.26 29.02
N THR A 35 -20.51 -14.23 28.15
CA THR A 35 -19.74 -15.44 28.46
C THR A 35 -18.42 -15.44 27.70
N GLN A 36 -17.45 -16.22 28.15
CA GLN A 36 -16.18 -16.38 27.44
C GLN A 36 -16.38 -16.93 26.01
N GLU A 37 -17.36 -17.81 25.83
CA GLU A 37 -17.70 -18.39 24.54
C GLU A 37 -18.26 -17.35 23.57
N PHE A 38 -19.28 -16.59 23.98
CA PHE A 38 -19.87 -15.54 23.13
C PHE A 38 -18.87 -14.40 22.87
N PHE A 39 -18.05 -14.05 23.85
CA PHE A 39 -16.98 -13.07 23.66
C PHE A 39 -16.01 -13.52 22.57
N ARG A 40 -15.55 -14.78 22.61
CA ARG A 40 -14.66 -15.34 21.59
C ARG A 40 -15.33 -15.39 20.21
N LEU A 41 -16.55 -15.92 20.12
CA LEU A 41 -17.26 -16.06 18.85
C LEU A 41 -17.46 -14.71 18.14
N LEU A 42 -17.86 -13.69 18.89
CA LEU A 42 -18.09 -12.36 18.33
C LEU A 42 -16.79 -11.66 17.96
N LEU A 43 -15.72 -11.84 18.72
CA LEU A 43 -14.40 -11.30 18.37
C LEU A 43 -13.75 -11.99 17.16
N GLN A 44 -14.20 -13.18 16.77
CA GLN A 44 -13.73 -13.89 15.58
C GLN A 44 -14.48 -13.50 14.31
N ASP A 45 -15.60 -12.79 14.44
CA ASP A 45 -16.36 -12.25 13.31
C ASP A 45 -16.08 -10.75 13.15
N TYR A 46 -15.09 -10.44 12.32
CA TYR A 46 -14.66 -9.07 12.06
C TYR A 46 -15.64 -8.25 11.20
N SER A 47 -16.69 -8.88 10.66
CA SER A 47 -17.67 -8.23 9.79
C SER A 47 -18.78 -7.52 10.55
N ASN A 48 -18.96 -7.86 11.83
CA ASN A 48 -19.98 -7.30 12.69
C ASN A 48 -19.35 -6.46 13.81
N PRO A 49 -20.04 -5.41 14.27
CA PRO A 49 -19.60 -4.68 15.45
C PRO A 49 -19.68 -5.58 16.69
N VAL A 50 -18.91 -5.24 17.72
CA VAL A 50 -19.00 -5.83 19.06
C VAL A 50 -19.22 -4.71 20.05
N VAL A 51 -20.36 -4.72 20.74
CA VAL A 51 -20.71 -3.72 21.75
C VAL A 51 -20.81 -4.39 23.11
N LEU A 52 -20.00 -3.93 24.06
CA LEU A 52 -20.00 -4.37 25.45
C LEU A 52 -20.93 -3.46 26.26
N LEU A 53 -21.88 -4.07 26.94
CA LEU A 53 -22.97 -3.40 27.63
C LEU A 53 -23.00 -3.78 29.11
N LYS A 54 -23.60 -2.91 29.94
CA LYS A 54 -23.88 -3.15 31.35
C LYS A 54 -25.35 -2.89 31.65
N GLN A 55 -25.97 -3.84 32.35
CA GLN A 55 -27.32 -3.71 32.92
C GLN A 55 -27.33 -4.43 34.26
N ASN A 56 -27.88 -3.80 35.31
CA ASN A 56 -28.01 -4.39 36.65
C ASN A 56 -26.72 -5.02 37.21
N ASN A 57 -25.57 -4.37 36.97
CA ASN A 57 -24.23 -4.83 37.36
C ASN A 57 -23.75 -6.15 36.71
N GLN A 58 -24.43 -6.61 35.67
CA GLN A 58 -24.02 -7.70 34.78
C GLN A 58 -23.52 -7.14 33.45
N LEU A 59 -22.67 -7.92 32.77
CA LEU A 59 -22.10 -7.57 31.48
C LEU A 59 -22.80 -8.34 30.37
N PHE A 60 -23.04 -7.65 29.26
CA PHE A 60 -23.70 -8.19 28.07
C PHE A 60 -22.95 -7.80 26.82
N ILE A 61 -23.23 -8.49 25.72
CA ILE A 61 -22.59 -8.27 24.43
C ILE A 61 -23.63 -8.28 23.31
N SER A 62 -23.45 -7.40 22.33
CA SER A 62 -24.32 -7.28 21.16
C SER A 62 -23.50 -7.10 19.89
N ASN A 63 -24.05 -7.57 18.77
CA ASN A 63 -23.49 -7.35 17.43
C ASN A 63 -24.24 -6.28 16.63
N GLN A 64 -24.95 -5.37 17.32
CA GLN A 64 -25.65 -4.24 16.72
C GLN A 64 -25.04 -2.92 17.18
N TYR A 65 -24.66 -2.07 16.23
CA TYR A 65 -24.14 -0.73 16.49
C TYR A 65 -25.28 0.29 16.55
N ASP A 66 -26.10 0.23 17.60
CA ASP A 66 -27.21 1.16 17.85
C ASP A 66 -26.96 1.90 19.16
N ILE A 67 -26.05 2.87 19.10
CA ILE A 67 -25.51 3.60 20.26
C ILE A 67 -25.94 5.05 20.16
N SER A 68 -26.54 5.59 21.22
CA SER A 68 -26.94 7.00 21.30
C SER A 68 -26.71 7.57 22.70
N THR A 69 -26.98 8.86 22.88
CA THR A 69 -26.98 9.54 24.19
C THR A 69 -28.34 9.52 24.89
N VAL A 70 -29.38 8.96 24.26
CA VAL A 70 -30.70 8.82 24.87
C VAL A 70 -30.62 7.73 25.95
N PRO A 71 -31.01 7.99 27.20
CA PRO A 71 -30.94 6.99 28.26
C PRO A 71 -31.68 5.69 27.93
N SER A 72 -31.06 4.56 28.25
CA SER A 72 -31.68 3.23 28.26
C SER A 72 -31.16 2.43 29.46
N GLU A 73 -31.72 1.25 29.70
CA GLU A 73 -31.23 0.33 30.73
C GLU A 73 -29.87 -0.30 30.38
N TRP A 74 -29.41 -0.13 29.15
CA TRP A 74 -28.19 -0.71 28.60
C TRP A 74 -27.11 0.35 28.46
N GLU A 75 -26.27 0.50 29.49
CA GLU A 75 -25.10 1.36 29.45
C GLU A 75 -24.04 0.75 28.52
N VAL A 76 -23.48 1.54 27.60
CA VAL A 76 -22.38 1.11 26.72
C VAL A 76 -21.05 1.32 27.42
N LEU A 77 -20.30 0.25 27.62
CA LEU A 77 -18.97 0.29 28.22
C LEU A 77 -17.85 0.38 27.18
N ALA A 78 -18.01 -0.32 26.06
CA ALA A 78 -17.07 -0.31 24.95
C ALA A 78 -17.78 -0.71 23.66
N ALA A 79 -17.23 -0.26 22.53
CA ALA A 79 -17.69 -0.70 21.21
C ALA A 79 -16.50 -0.84 20.26
N CYS A 80 -16.50 -1.91 19.48
CA CYS A 80 -15.60 -2.15 18.37
C CYS A 80 -16.45 -2.19 17.09
N PRO A 81 -16.27 -1.28 16.13
CA PRO A 81 -16.93 -1.40 14.82
C PRO A 81 -16.38 -2.60 14.03
N PRO A 82 -17.00 -2.99 12.91
CA PRO A 82 -16.39 -3.96 11.99
C PRO A 82 -14.98 -3.53 11.57
N PHE A 83 -14.04 -4.47 11.51
CA PHE A 83 -12.66 -4.22 11.11
C PHE A 83 -12.17 -5.32 10.16
N LEU A 84 -12.58 -5.23 8.90
CA LEU A 84 -12.18 -6.19 7.89
C LEU A 84 -10.76 -5.91 7.39
N PRO A 85 -10.00 -6.92 6.91
CA PRO A 85 -8.64 -6.71 6.41
C PRO A 85 -8.55 -5.67 5.29
N GLU A 86 -9.62 -5.48 4.51
CA GLU A 86 -9.77 -4.48 3.46
C GLU A 86 -9.78 -3.03 3.99
N PHE A 87 -10.00 -2.82 5.30
CA PHE A 87 -10.06 -1.49 5.92
C PHE A 87 -8.73 -1.00 6.48
N PHE A 88 -7.70 -1.86 6.50
CA PHE A 88 -6.37 -1.48 6.95
C PHE A 88 -5.60 -0.80 5.82
N GLY A 89 -4.75 0.17 6.16
CA GLY A 89 -3.91 0.87 5.18
C GLY A 89 -4.59 2.12 4.58
N ASP A 90 -4.11 2.53 3.41
CA ASP A 90 -4.60 3.72 2.71
C ASP A 90 -5.60 3.30 1.61
N PRO A 91 -6.88 3.72 1.68
CA PRO A 91 -7.90 3.30 0.70
C PRO A 91 -7.59 3.78 -0.72
N THR A 92 -6.82 4.87 -0.86
CA THR A 92 -6.44 5.37 -2.19
C THR A 92 -5.45 4.43 -2.90
N PHE A 93 -4.77 3.54 -2.17
CA PHE A 93 -3.97 2.46 -2.77
C PHE A 93 -4.87 1.45 -3.48
N GLN A 94 -5.96 1.04 -2.83
CA GLN A 94 -6.96 0.14 -3.40
C GLN A 94 -7.60 0.76 -4.65
N GLU A 95 -7.99 2.03 -4.57
CA GLU A 95 -8.55 2.78 -5.71
C GLU A 95 -7.54 2.95 -6.86
N THR A 96 -6.29 3.27 -6.55
CA THR A 96 -5.25 3.47 -7.56
C THR A 96 -4.99 2.19 -8.35
N TYR A 97 -4.81 1.07 -7.65
CA TYR A 97 -4.36 -0.18 -8.26
C TYR A 97 -5.49 -1.16 -8.59
N GLY A 98 -6.70 -0.96 -8.07
CA GLY A 98 -7.81 -1.91 -8.25
C GLY A 98 -7.63 -3.19 -7.43
N VAL A 99 -6.98 -3.10 -6.26
CA VAL A 99 -6.79 -4.24 -5.35
C VAL A 99 -7.83 -4.25 -4.24
N LYS A 100 -8.09 -5.44 -3.70
CA LYS A 100 -8.94 -5.63 -2.52
C LYS A 100 -8.21 -5.29 -1.23
N TYR A 101 -6.91 -5.55 -1.17
CA TYR A 101 -6.09 -5.34 0.01
C TYR A 101 -4.89 -4.43 -0.32
N PRO A 102 -4.56 -3.43 0.51
CA PRO A 102 -3.36 -2.61 0.34
C PRO A 102 -2.12 -3.34 0.86
N LEU A 103 -1.87 -4.51 0.27
CA LEU A 103 -0.76 -5.40 0.53
C LEU A 103 -0.36 -6.04 -0.82
N TYR A 104 0.93 -6.20 -1.07
CA TYR A 104 1.41 -6.84 -2.28
C TYR A 104 2.58 -7.79 -1.99
N GLY A 105 2.72 -8.82 -2.82
CA GLY A 105 3.88 -9.72 -2.80
C GLY A 105 5.07 -9.09 -3.51
N GLY A 106 6.13 -8.75 -2.77
CA GLY A 106 7.35 -8.15 -3.31
C GLY A 106 8.14 -9.07 -4.24
N ALA A 107 8.94 -8.48 -5.13
CA ALA A 107 9.73 -9.26 -6.07
C ALA A 107 10.85 -10.05 -5.40
N MET A 108 11.05 -11.26 -5.91
CA MET A 108 12.17 -12.14 -5.60
C MET A 108 12.85 -12.50 -6.92
N ALA A 109 14.15 -12.20 -7.03
CA ALA A 109 14.91 -12.23 -8.27
C ALA A 109 14.91 -13.60 -8.98
N ASN A 110 15.37 -13.63 -10.23
CA ASN A 110 15.52 -14.83 -11.05
C ASN A 110 14.21 -15.62 -11.20
N GLY A 111 13.07 -14.93 -11.21
CA GLY A 111 11.75 -15.56 -11.35
C GLY A 111 11.27 -16.33 -10.13
N ILE A 112 11.92 -16.21 -8.95
CA ILE A 112 11.42 -16.81 -7.70
C ILE A 112 10.02 -16.29 -7.38
N SER A 113 9.82 -14.96 -7.52
CA SER A 113 8.47 -14.41 -7.62
C SER A 113 7.96 -14.69 -9.02
N SER A 114 7.45 -15.90 -9.20
CA SER A 114 7.08 -16.48 -10.49
C SER A 114 5.78 -15.91 -11.03
N THR A 115 5.47 -16.21 -12.30
CA THR A 115 4.17 -15.87 -12.87
C THR A 115 3.02 -16.51 -12.10
N GLU A 116 3.18 -17.74 -11.63
CA GLU A 116 2.19 -18.49 -10.87
C GLU A 116 1.88 -17.82 -9.53
N PHE A 117 2.93 -17.37 -8.83
CA PHE A 117 2.79 -16.64 -7.58
C PHE A 117 2.03 -15.32 -7.78
N VAL A 118 2.41 -14.54 -8.80
CA VAL A 118 1.73 -13.28 -9.14
C VAL A 118 0.27 -13.52 -9.55
N ILE A 119 -0.01 -14.56 -10.34
CA ILE A 119 -1.37 -14.92 -10.75
C ILE A 119 -2.22 -15.32 -9.55
N ALA A 120 -1.67 -16.10 -8.62
CA ALA A 120 -2.38 -16.50 -7.41
C ALA A 120 -2.75 -15.29 -6.55
N LEU A 121 -1.82 -14.35 -6.36
CA LEU A 121 -2.07 -13.11 -5.63
C LEU A 121 -3.12 -12.24 -6.32
N GLY A 122 -3.00 -12.04 -7.64
CA GLY A 122 -3.96 -11.28 -8.44
C GLY A 122 -5.39 -11.80 -8.29
N LYS A 123 -5.58 -13.11 -8.42
CA LYS A 123 -6.89 -13.77 -8.26
C LYS A 123 -7.45 -13.69 -6.84
N ALA A 124 -6.60 -13.55 -5.83
CA ALA A 124 -7.00 -13.37 -4.44
C ALA A 124 -7.28 -11.91 -4.05
N GLY A 125 -7.13 -10.95 -4.97
CA GLY A 125 -7.37 -9.53 -4.73
C GLY A 125 -6.16 -8.74 -4.23
N PHE A 126 -4.95 -9.30 -4.32
CA PHE A 126 -3.68 -8.63 -4.05
C PHE A 126 -2.96 -8.28 -5.36
N MET A 127 -1.88 -7.52 -5.27
CA MET A 127 -0.86 -7.47 -6.34
C MET A 127 0.31 -8.40 -6.01
N GLY A 128 0.97 -8.92 -7.04
CA GLY A 128 2.30 -9.54 -6.93
C GLY A 128 3.28 -8.89 -7.91
N SER A 129 4.55 -8.83 -7.54
CA SER A 129 5.63 -8.26 -8.36
C SER A 129 6.49 -9.35 -8.97
N PHE A 130 6.39 -9.53 -10.29
CA PHE A 130 7.15 -10.56 -11.02
C PHE A 130 8.66 -10.30 -10.91
N GLY A 131 9.40 -11.34 -10.54
CA GLY A 131 10.83 -11.32 -10.26
C GLY A 131 11.72 -11.23 -11.49
N ALA A 132 11.59 -10.17 -12.27
CA ALA A 132 12.33 -10.01 -13.54
C ALA A 132 13.83 -9.75 -13.37
N GLY A 133 14.28 -9.27 -12.21
CA GLY A 133 15.71 -9.03 -11.96
C GLY A 133 16.55 -10.29 -12.14
N GLY A 134 17.58 -10.21 -12.98
CA GLY A 134 18.47 -11.33 -13.33
C GLY A 134 17.96 -12.25 -14.46
N LEU A 135 16.73 -12.06 -14.95
CA LEU A 135 16.22 -12.80 -16.09
C LEU A 135 16.69 -12.21 -17.43
N LEU A 136 16.88 -13.08 -18.42
CA LEU A 136 17.11 -12.66 -19.81
C LEU A 136 15.84 -12.02 -20.40
N PRO A 137 15.95 -11.07 -21.36
CA PRO A 137 14.81 -10.38 -21.95
C PRO A 137 13.70 -11.30 -22.47
N ASN A 138 14.05 -12.41 -23.11
CA ASN A 138 13.07 -13.38 -23.63
C ASN A 138 12.22 -14.02 -22.51
N ASN A 139 12.83 -14.25 -21.33
CA ASN A 139 12.12 -14.79 -20.17
C ASN A 139 11.20 -13.74 -19.54
N ILE A 140 11.61 -12.47 -19.56
CA ILE A 140 10.76 -11.36 -19.13
C ILE A 140 9.55 -11.23 -20.07
N GLU A 141 9.76 -11.29 -21.39
CA GLU A 141 8.69 -11.20 -22.39
C GLU A 141 7.70 -12.37 -22.28
N ALA A 142 8.20 -13.60 -22.10
CA ALA A 142 7.36 -14.77 -21.84
C ALA A 142 6.54 -14.62 -20.54
N GLY A 143 7.15 -14.09 -19.48
CA GLY A 143 6.48 -13.79 -18.22
C GLY A 143 5.37 -12.76 -18.40
N ILE A 144 5.65 -11.65 -19.09
CA ILE A 144 4.67 -10.60 -19.42
C ILE A 144 3.49 -11.20 -20.17
N LYS A 145 3.73 -11.99 -21.22
CA LYS A 145 2.68 -12.61 -22.02
C LYS A 145 1.74 -13.44 -21.14
N LYS A 146 2.31 -14.32 -20.31
CA LYS A 146 1.54 -15.19 -19.43
C LYS A 146 0.72 -14.43 -18.38
N LEU A 147 1.29 -13.36 -17.80
CA LEU A 147 0.56 -12.51 -16.85
C LEU A 147 -0.62 -11.81 -17.52
N LYS A 148 -0.43 -11.22 -18.70
CA LYS A 148 -1.50 -10.56 -19.46
C LYS A 148 -2.62 -11.52 -19.85
N GLU A 149 -2.27 -12.75 -20.23
CA GLU A 149 -3.26 -13.79 -20.57
C GLU A 149 -4.05 -14.28 -19.35
N SER A 150 -3.44 -14.25 -18.16
CA SER A 150 -4.02 -14.83 -16.93
C SER A 150 -4.73 -13.82 -16.04
N LEU A 151 -4.35 -12.54 -16.11
CA LEU A 151 -4.82 -11.43 -15.30
C LEU A 151 -5.32 -10.31 -16.24
N VAL A 152 -6.55 -10.48 -16.73
CA VAL A 152 -7.15 -9.54 -17.69
C VAL A 152 -7.53 -8.22 -17.01
N ASP A 153 -8.18 -8.33 -15.86
CA ASP A 153 -8.68 -7.18 -15.09
C ASP A 153 -7.87 -6.95 -13.80
N GLN A 154 -7.12 -7.95 -13.35
CA GLN A 154 -6.38 -7.88 -12.09
C GLN A 154 -5.03 -7.19 -12.27
N PRO A 155 -4.64 -6.29 -11.35
CA PRO A 155 -3.36 -5.61 -11.41
C PRO A 155 -2.22 -6.57 -11.07
N TYR A 156 -1.06 -6.30 -11.65
CA TYR A 156 0.20 -6.92 -11.27
C TYR A 156 1.34 -5.91 -11.44
N LEU A 157 2.46 -6.21 -10.78
CA LEU A 157 3.71 -5.47 -10.87
C LEU A 157 4.74 -6.32 -11.59
N ILE A 158 5.71 -5.65 -12.24
CA ILE A 158 6.94 -6.30 -12.68
C ILE A 158 8.11 -5.53 -12.09
N ASN A 159 9.10 -6.25 -11.57
CA ASN A 159 10.27 -5.61 -11.00
C ASN A 159 11.16 -4.99 -12.09
N LEU A 160 11.50 -3.72 -11.93
CA LEU A 160 12.59 -3.06 -12.62
C LEU A 160 13.74 -2.89 -11.62
N ILE A 161 14.79 -3.70 -11.78
CA ILE A 161 15.98 -3.59 -10.94
C ILE A 161 16.98 -2.63 -11.59
N ASN A 162 17.53 -1.71 -10.81
CA ASN A 162 18.62 -0.85 -11.28
C ASN A 162 19.85 -1.70 -11.60
N SER A 163 20.41 -1.51 -12.79
CA SER A 163 21.64 -2.17 -13.24
C SER A 163 22.70 -1.12 -13.60
N PRO A 164 23.37 -0.50 -12.61
CA PRO A 164 24.20 0.69 -12.85
C PRO A 164 25.43 0.40 -13.70
N PHE A 165 25.92 -0.84 -13.68
CA PHE A 165 27.04 -1.31 -14.49
C PHE A 165 26.62 -1.78 -15.88
N GLU A 166 25.31 -1.95 -16.13
CA GLU A 166 24.76 -2.36 -17.43
C GLU A 166 23.48 -1.57 -17.80
N PRO A 167 23.57 -0.24 -18.04
CA PRO A 167 22.38 0.59 -18.32
C PRO A 167 21.54 0.13 -19.51
N SER A 168 22.16 -0.54 -20.49
CA SER A 168 21.47 -1.09 -21.67
C SER A 168 20.55 -2.27 -21.35
N LEU A 169 20.74 -2.97 -20.22
CA LEU A 169 19.78 -3.98 -19.75
C LEU A 169 18.52 -3.31 -19.22
N GLU A 170 18.67 -2.24 -18.44
CA GLU A 170 17.53 -1.48 -17.92
C GLU A 170 16.75 -0.83 -19.07
N GLU A 171 17.45 -0.26 -20.06
CA GLU A 171 16.85 0.33 -21.26
C GLU A 171 15.98 -0.69 -22.03
N ARG A 172 16.55 -1.86 -22.36
CA ARG A 172 15.82 -2.95 -23.04
C ARG A 172 14.61 -3.44 -22.26
N THR A 173 14.71 -3.46 -20.93
CA THR A 173 13.60 -3.85 -20.05
C THR A 173 12.50 -2.79 -20.07
N VAL A 174 12.86 -1.51 -20.03
CA VAL A 174 11.89 -0.40 -20.16
C VAL A 174 11.24 -0.39 -21.55
N ASP A 175 11.99 -0.64 -22.63
CA ASP A 175 11.42 -0.78 -23.98
C ASP A 175 10.38 -1.90 -24.02
N LEU A 176 10.68 -3.05 -23.40
CA LEU A 176 9.76 -4.17 -23.32
C LEU A 176 8.49 -3.80 -22.53
N PHE A 177 8.62 -3.05 -21.43
CA PHE A 177 7.49 -2.60 -20.62
C PHE A 177 6.60 -1.62 -21.39
N LEU A 178 7.20 -0.62 -22.04
CA LEU A 178 6.49 0.36 -22.86
C LEU A 178 5.77 -0.30 -24.04
N LYS A 179 6.47 -1.19 -24.77
CA LYS A 179 5.89 -1.95 -25.90
C LYS A 179 4.70 -2.80 -25.47
N ASN A 180 4.73 -3.35 -24.26
CA ASN A 180 3.66 -4.20 -23.74
C ASN A 180 2.62 -3.46 -22.90
N ASN A 181 2.73 -2.13 -22.77
CA ASN A 181 1.87 -1.29 -21.93
C ASN A 181 1.78 -1.82 -20.48
N ILE A 182 2.93 -2.15 -19.88
CA ILE A 182 3.00 -2.51 -18.47
C ILE A 182 2.74 -1.24 -17.66
N GLN A 183 1.66 -1.24 -16.88
CA GLN A 183 1.19 -0.05 -16.18
C GLN A 183 1.84 0.14 -14.81
N ASN A 184 2.24 -0.93 -14.13
CA ASN A 184 2.77 -0.84 -12.77
C ASN A 184 4.10 -1.58 -12.66
N ILE A 185 5.11 -0.94 -12.08
CA ILE A 185 6.40 -1.55 -11.77
C ILE A 185 6.79 -1.37 -10.31
N GLU A 186 7.58 -2.31 -9.81
CA GLU A 186 8.33 -2.15 -8.57
C GLU A 186 9.79 -1.79 -8.93
N ALA A 187 10.21 -0.56 -8.63
CA ALA A 187 11.58 -0.11 -8.86
C ALA A 187 12.45 -0.44 -7.64
N SER A 188 13.49 -1.27 -7.84
CA SER A 188 14.37 -1.74 -6.75
C SER A 188 15.85 -1.48 -7.02
N ALA A 189 16.65 -1.44 -5.95
CA ALA A 189 18.11 -1.24 -5.98
C ALA A 189 18.58 0.10 -6.57
N TYR A 190 17.70 1.09 -6.75
CA TYR A 190 18.09 2.42 -7.23
C TYR A 190 18.88 3.19 -6.17
N LEU A 191 20.05 3.71 -6.55
CA LEU A 191 20.80 4.69 -5.75
C LEU A 191 20.55 6.13 -6.24
N THR A 192 20.31 6.28 -7.53
CA THR A 192 19.89 7.51 -8.18
C THR A 192 18.86 7.19 -9.25
N ILE A 193 18.02 8.18 -9.59
CA ILE A 193 17.03 8.02 -10.66
C ILE A 193 17.75 7.93 -12.00
N SER A 194 17.46 6.87 -12.75
CA SER A 194 18.02 6.66 -14.09
C SER A 194 17.17 7.37 -15.14
N LYS A 195 17.77 7.64 -16.29
CA LYS A 195 17.06 8.14 -17.48
C LYS A 195 15.96 7.19 -17.95
N ASN A 196 16.21 5.88 -17.89
CA ASN A 196 15.24 4.85 -18.31
C ASN A 196 14.01 4.82 -17.41
N LEU A 197 14.18 5.01 -16.10
CA LEU A 197 13.06 5.09 -15.15
C LEU A 197 12.23 6.35 -15.38
N VAL A 198 12.87 7.50 -15.64
CA VAL A 198 12.16 8.73 -16.02
C VAL A 198 11.40 8.56 -17.33
N ARG A 199 12.00 7.90 -18.33
CA ARG A 199 11.32 7.59 -19.60
C ARG A 199 10.07 6.75 -19.38
N TYR A 200 10.15 5.70 -18.57
CA TYR A 200 8.98 4.88 -18.23
C TYR A 200 7.88 5.72 -17.59
N ARG A 201 8.22 6.50 -16.55
CA ARG A 201 7.27 7.38 -15.83
C ARG A 201 6.62 8.40 -16.75
N ALA A 202 7.43 9.18 -17.45
CA ALA A 202 6.97 10.28 -18.30
C ALA A 202 6.12 9.80 -19.47
N SER A 203 6.45 8.65 -20.07
CA SER A 203 5.67 8.08 -21.18
C SER A 203 4.23 7.75 -20.82
N GLY A 204 3.93 7.55 -19.52
CA GLY A 204 2.59 7.26 -19.03
C GLY A 204 1.77 8.50 -18.66
N LEU A 205 2.30 9.71 -18.87
CA LEU A 205 1.65 10.97 -18.48
C LEU A 205 0.82 11.54 -19.63
N SER A 206 -0.36 12.03 -19.27
CA SER A 206 -1.24 12.78 -20.18
C SER A 206 -2.10 13.75 -19.38
N ALA A 207 -2.45 14.89 -19.97
CA ALA A 207 -3.48 15.77 -19.41
C ALA A 207 -4.87 15.20 -19.71
N ILE A 208 -5.80 15.37 -18.78
CA ILE A 208 -7.23 15.11 -19.01
C ILE A 208 -8.01 16.43 -19.14
N PRO A 209 -9.22 16.42 -19.73
CA PRO A 209 -9.94 17.65 -20.08
C PRO A 209 -10.24 18.61 -18.91
N ASP A 210 -10.29 18.12 -17.68
CA ASP A 210 -10.47 18.93 -16.47
C ASP A 210 -9.18 19.62 -15.97
N GLY A 211 -8.06 19.41 -16.66
CA GLY A 211 -6.75 19.97 -16.33
C GLY A 211 -5.91 19.13 -15.36
N SER A 212 -6.44 18.03 -14.83
CA SER A 212 -5.66 17.12 -13.99
C SER A 212 -4.75 16.19 -14.82
N ILE A 213 -3.77 15.58 -14.15
CA ILE A 213 -2.74 14.75 -14.78
C ILE A 213 -3.12 13.28 -14.62
N LYS A 214 -3.33 12.59 -15.74
CA LYS A 214 -3.49 11.13 -15.74
C LYS A 214 -2.12 10.46 -15.76
N ILE A 215 -1.91 9.62 -14.76
CA ILE A 215 -0.70 8.82 -14.57
C ILE A 215 -1.03 7.35 -14.87
N THR A 216 -0.63 6.87 -16.05
CA THR A 216 -0.88 5.49 -16.49
C THR A 216 0.26 4.55 -16.11
N HIS A 217 1.51 5.03 -16.14
CA HIS A 217 2.69 4.26 -15.71
C HIS A 217 3.06 4.62 -14.29
N ARG A 218 2.77 3.70 -13.38
CA ARG A 218 2.95 3.84 -11.94
C ARG A 218 4.18 3.12 -11.45
N ILE A 219 4.79 3.70 -10.41
CA ILE A 219 6.02 3.21 -9.81
C ILE A 219 5.80 3.06 -8.31
N ILE A 220 6.04 1.84 -7.81
CA ILE A 220 6.29 1.58 -6.39
C ILE A 220 7.80 1.50 -6.20
N ALA A 221 8.40 2.48 -5.53
CA ALA A 221 9.84 2.54 -5.32
C ALA A 221 10.21 1.86 -3.99
N LYS A 222 11.01 0.79 -4.06
CA LYS A 222 11.50 0.10 -2.87
C LYS A 222 12.85 0.67 -2.44
N VAL A 223 12.88 1.26 -1.25
CA VAL A 223 14.04 2.02 -0.74
C VAL A 223 14.29 1.73 0.74
N SER A 224 15.55 1.78 1.16
CA SER A 224 15.96 1.65 2.57
C SER A 224 16.53 2.96 3.14
N ARG A 225 16.78 3.97 2.30
CA ARG A 225 17.54 5.19 2.65
C ARG A 225 16.77 6.46 2.32
N LYS A 226 16.89 7.48 3.18
CA LYS A 226 16.22 8.79 2.99
C LYS A 226 16.74 9.51 1.74
N GLU A 227 18.03 9.41 1.49
CA GLU A 227 18.75 10.05 0.39
C GLU A 227 18.30 9.51 -0.97
N VAL A 228 17.78 8.28 -0.99
CA VAL A 228 17.16 7.68 -2.17
C VAL A 228 15.67 8.02 -2.21
N ALA A 229 14.97 7.89 -1.07
CA ALA A 229 13.52 8.17 -0.98
C ALA A 229 13.18 9.59 -1.46
N ILE A 230 13.97 10.61 -1.11
CA ILE A 230 13.73 12.00 -1.55
C ILE A 230 13.72 12.13 -3.08
N LYS A 231 14.53 11.35 -3.80
CA LYS A 231 14.59 11.39 -5.26
C LYS A 231 13.32 10.84 -5.91
N PHE A 232 12.62 9.92 -5.23
CA PHE A 232 11.34 9.37 -5.68
C PHE A 232 10.14 10.23 -5.29
N LEU A 233 10.25 10.97 -4.17
CA LEU A 233 9.24 11.92 -3.72
C LEU A 233 9.21 13.20 -4.57
N GLU A 234 10.36 13.60 -5.10
CA GLU A 234 10.51 14.77 -5.98
C GLU A 234 10.20 14.40 -7.45
N PRO A 235 9.90 15.39 -8.32
CA PRO A 235 9.77 15.16 -9.76
C PRO A 235 11.11 14.76 -10.39
N ALA A 236 11.06 14.25 -11.62
CA ALA A 236 12.28 14.01 -12.40
C ALA A 236 13.07 15.32 -12.59
N SER A 237 14.40 15.22 -12.68
CA SER A 237 15.23 16.41 -12.94
C SER A 237 14.97 16.93 -14.36
N ASN A 238 14.95 18.26 -14.51
CA ASN A 238 14.78 18.90 -15.81
C ASN A 238 15.88 18.50 -16.81
N GLU A 239 17.10 18.21 -16.32
CA GLU A 239 18.19 17.72 -17.16
C GLU A 239 17.85 16.39 -17.84
N ILE A 240 17.34 15.41 -17.09
CA ILE A 240 16.94 14.11 -17.65
C ILE A 240 15.71 14.27 -18.56
N ILE A 241 14.74 15.08 -18.14
CA ILE A 241 13.53 15.37 -18.95
C ILE A 241 13.93 15.99 -20.30
N ASN A 242 14.81 16.99 -20.30
CA ASN A 242 15.24 17.68 -21.52
C ASN A 242 16.02 16.75 -22.44
N SER A 243 16.94 15.93 -21.90
CA SER A 243 17.64 14.91 -22.69
C SER A 243 16.67 13.92 -23.35
N LEU A 244 15.64 13.45 -22.63
CA LEU A 244 14.63 12.55 -23.20
C LEU A 244 13.79 13.24 -24.29
N LEU A 245 13.50 14.53 -24.13
CA LEU A 245 12.75 15.31 -25.11
C LEU A 245 13.58 15.56 -26.38
N GLU A 246 14.85 15.93 -26.24
CA GLU A 246 15.79 16.14 -27.35
C GLU A 246 16.00 14.87 -28.18
N GLU A 247 16.00 13.72 -27.53
CA GLU A 247 16.10 12.41 -28.19
C GLU A 247 14.78 11.90 -28.76
N GLY A 248 13.68 12.64 -28.59
CA GLY A 248 12.35 12.26 -29.08
C GLY A 248 11.75 11.05 -28.36
N LEU A 249 12.25 10.69 -27.17
CA LEU A 249 11.77 9.56 -26.38
C LEU A 249 10.51 9.89 -25.56
N ILE A 250 10.24 11.19 -25.36
CA ILE A 250 9.01 11.71 -24.78
C ILE A 250 8.53 12.94 -25.57
N THR A 251 7.24 13.23 -25.50
CA THR A 251 6.63 14.43 -26.10
C THR A 251 6.84 15.66 -25.22
N SER A 252 6.68 16.87 -25.80
CA SER A 252 6.74 18.12 -25.02
C SER A 252 5.69 18.17 -23.90
N GLU A 253 4.51 17.59 -24.12
CA GLU A 253 3.46 17.52 -23.09
C GLU A 253 3.87 16.58 -21.95
N GLN A 254 4.40 15.39 -22.26
CA GLN A 254 4.92 14.48 -21.24
C GLN A 254 6.07 15.10 -20.45
N ALA A 255 6.98 15.82 -21.12
CA ALA A 255 8.08 16.53 -20.47
C ALA A 255 7.57 17.60 -19.47
N ARG A 256 6.58 18.41 -19.90
CA ARG A 256 5.93 19.40 -19.04
C ARG A 256 5.28 18.73 -17.82
N LEU A 257 4.51 17.68 -18.03
CA LEU A 257 3.81 16.96 -16.97
C LEU A 257 4.75 16.25 -15.99
N ALA A 258 5.88 15.72 -16.47
CA ALA A 258 6.87 15.02 -15.64
C ALA A 258 7.49 15.90 -14.56
N SER A 259 7.51 17.22 -14.76
CA SER A 259 7.97 18.19 -13.76
C SER A 259 6.97 18.48 -12.63
N LEU A 260 5.72 18.02 -12.78
CA LEU A 260 4.59 18.34 -11.89
C LEU A 260 4.15 17.16 -11.03
N VAL A 261 4.70 15.96 -11.25
CA VAL A 261 4.33 14.74 -10.55
C VAL A 261 5.56 14.14 -9.85
N PRO A 262 5.38 13.41 -8.74
CA PRO A 262 6.48 12.68 -8.14
C PRO A 262 6.95 11.55 -9.06
N MET A 263 8.22 11.17 -8.90
CA MET A 263 8.80 10.03 -9.62
C MET A 263 8.13 8.71 -9.27
N ALA A 264 7.66 8.52 -8.03
CA ALA A 264 6.89 7.35 -7.62
C ALA A 264 5.54 7.75 -7.00
N ASP A 265 4.55 6.88 -7.18
CA ASP A 265 3.23 7.03 -6.56
C ASP A 265 3.24 6.50 -5.12
N ASP A 266 4.10 5.50 -4.90
CA ASP A 266 4.22 4.77 -3.66
C ASP A 266 5.69 4.47 -3.35
N ILE A 267 6.06 4.53 -2.07
CA ILE A 267 7.37 4.12 -1.58
C ILE A 267 7.20 2.96 -0.62
N THR A 268 7.85 1.84 -0.92
CA THR A 268 8.02 0.73 0.02
C THR A 268 9.30 0.97 0.82
N VAL A 269 9.15 1.24 2.12
CA VAL A 269 10.30 1.34 3.02
C VAL A 269 10.76 -0.07 3.39
N GLU A 270 11.87 -0.50 2.80
CA GLU A 270 12.46 -1.81 3.08
C GLU A 270 13.42 -1.72 4.28
N ALA A 271 12.98 -2.31 5.39
CA ALA A 271 13.74 -2.49 6.61
C ALA A 271 14.66 -3.73 6.51
N ASP A 272 15.01 -4.34 7.63
CA ASP A 272 15.71 -5.63 7.65
C ASP A 272 14.87 -6.72 6.95
N SER A 273 15.46 -7.39 5.97
CA SER A 273 14.76 -8.28 5.04
C SER A 273 15.69 -9.38 4.51
N GLY A 274 15.12 -10.39 3.87
CA GLY A 274 15.90 -11.41 3.18
C GLY A 274 16.57 -10.87 1.91
N GLY A 275 17.77 -11.37 1.59
CA GLY A 275 18.53 -10.93 0.41
C GLY A 275 19.37 -9.68 0.71
N HIS A 276 19.42 -8.74 -0.23
CA HIS A 276 20.17 -7.49 -0.05
C HIS A 276 19.42 -6.56 0.90
N THR A 277 20.06 -6.19 2.01
CA THR A 277 19.49 -5.27 3.00
C THR A 277 20.58 -4.45 3.69
N ASP A 278 20.20 -3.27 4.20
CA ASP A 278 21.03 -2.44 5.09
C ASP A 278 20.75 -2.76 6.59
N ASN A 279 19.95 -3.80 6.88
CA ASN A 279 19.55 -4.23 8.23
C ASN A 279 18.95 -3.11 9.10
N ARG A 280 18.13 -2.24 8.49
CA ARG A 280 17.55 -1.08 9.20
C ARG A 280 16.36 -1.50 10.05
N PRO A 281 16.25 -1.02 11.30
CA PRO A 281 15.04 -1.26 12.10
C PRO A 281 13.82 -0.58 11.49
N LEU A 282 12.76 -1.34 11.22
CA LEU A 282 11.52 -0.83 10.62
C LEU A 282 10.95 0.36 11.41
N VAL A 283 10.87 0.21 12.73
CA VAL A 283 10.40 1.23 13.68
C VAL A 283 11.23 2.52 13.67
N GLY A 284 12.47 2.48 13.16
CA GLY A 284 13.31 3.64 12.99
C GLY A 284 13.15 4.30 11.62
N ILE A 285 13.23 3.52 10.53
CA ILE A 285 13.28 4.04 9.17
C ILE A 285 11.91 4.50 8.66
N LEU A 286 10.83 3.77 8.97
CA LEU A 286 9.48 4.05 8.46
C LEU A 286 8.96 5.43 8.90
N PRO A 287 8.94 5.78 10.21
CA PRO A 287 8.51 7.12 10.64
C PRO A 287 9.36 8.24 10.04
N ALA A 288 10.64 7.96 9.77
CA ALA A 288 11.56 8.93 9.24
C ALA A 288 11.31 9.25 7.75
N ILE A 289 10.90 8.25 6.96
CA ILE A 289 10.47 8.46 5.56
C ILE A 289 9.06 9.06 5.49
N ILE A 290 8.14 8.70 6.40
CA ILE A 290 6.82 9.36 6.50
C ILE A 290 6.98 10.87 6.73
N ARG A 291 7.87 11.29 7.65
CA ARG A 291 8.17 12.72 7.88
C ARG A 291 8.72 13.40 6.63
N LEU A 292 9.65 12.73 5.93
CA LEU A 292 10.21 13.24 4.68
C LEU A 292 9.14 13.43 3.60
N ARG A 293 8.24 12.44 3.44
CA ARG A 293 7.09 12.52 2.52
C ARG A 293 6.20 13.72 2.85
N ASN A 294 5.88 13.92 4.13
CA ASN A 294 5.05 15.05 4.55
C ASN A 294 5.69 16.41 4.20
N GLN A 295 7.01 16.56 4.41
CA GLN A 295 7.75 17.77 4.04
C GLN A 295 7.72 18.03 2.53
N VAL A 296 7.90 16.99 1.71
CA VAL A 296 7.83 17.13 0.25
C VAL A 296 6.40 17.46 -0.19
N GLN A 297 5.39 16.81 0.39
CA GLN A 297 3.99 17.07 0.08
C GLN A 297 3.60 18.52 0.43
N GLU A 298 4.04 19.06 1.56
CA GLU A 298 3.80 20.45 1.94
C GLU A 298 4.41 21.43 0.93
N LYS A 299 5.63 21.13 0.45
CA LYS A 299 6.34 21.95 -0.54
C LYS A 299 5.75 21.86 -1.95
N ARG A 300 5.35 20.65 -2.37
CA ARG A 300 4.95 20.35 -3.76
C ARG A 300 3.45 20.38 -3.97
N ASN A 301 2.67 20.15 -2.93
CA ASN A 301 1.22 20.13 -2.94
C ASN A 301 0.65 19.24 -4.06
N TYR A 302 1.18 18.01 -4.21
CA TYR A 302 0.66 17.07 -5.19
C TYR A 302 -0.81 16.74 -4.90
N THR A 303 -1.62 16.58 -5.95
CA THR A 303 -3.04 16.23 -5.82
C THR A 303 -3.24 14.96 -4.98
N GLN A 304 -2.41 13.94 -5.24
CA GLN A 304 -2.34 12.72 -4.45
C GLN A 304 -0.99 12.70 -3.73
N PRO A 305 -0.95 12.71 -2.38
CA PRO A 305 0.28 12.51 -1.65
C PRO A 305 0.89 11.15 -1.94
N VAL A 306 2.21 11.09 -2.17
CA VAL A 306 2.94 9.81 -2.32
C VAL A 306 2.71 8.96 -1.08
N ARG A 307 2.23 7.73 -1.23
CA ARG A 307 1.97 6.85 -0.09
C ARG A 307 3.24 6.16 0.37
N ILE A 308 3.33 5.89 1.66
CA ILE A 308 4.48 5.21 2.27
C ILE A 308 4.01 3.88 2.86
N GLY A 309 4.44 2.79 2.25
CA GLY A 309 4.31 1.43 2.76
C GLY A 309 5.59 0.94 3.42
N ALA A 310 5.58 -0.32 3.86
CA ALA A 310 6.70 -0.95 4.55
C ALA A 310 6.91 -2.39 4.10
N ALA A 311 8.16 -2.84 4.17
CA ALA A 311 8.57 -4.23 4.00
C ALA A 311 9.75 -4.55 4.93
N GLY A 312 10.01 -5.85 5.12
CA GLY A 312 11.09 -6.33 6.00
C GLY A 312 10.61 -6.56 7.43
N GLY A 313 10.76 -7.79 7.91
CA GLY A 313 10.31 -8.19 9.26
C GLY A 313 8.81 -8.42 9.43
N ILE A 314 8.00 -8.31 8.37
CA ILE A 314 6.54 -8.46 8.41
C ILE A 314 6.17 -9.90 8.05
N ALA A 315 5.87 -10.73 9.05
CA ALA A 315 5.55 -12.15 8.85
C ALA A 315 4.41 -12.68 9.74
N THR A 316 3.97 -11.91 10.74
CA THR A 316 2.87 -12.28 11.64
C THR A 316 1.90 -11.11 11.81
N PRO A 317 0.67 -11.35 12.32
CA PRO A 317 -0.30 -10.27 12.57
C PRO A 317 0.18 -9.18 13.53
N GLU A 318 1.14 -9.47 14.41
CA GLU A 318 1.70 -8.51 15.37
C GLU A 318 2.77 -7.58 14.78
N SER A 319 3.32 -7.92 13.60
CA SER A 319 4.39 -7.16 12.93
C SER A 319 3.92 -5.84 12.32
#